data_AF-A0A650CNI6-F1
#
_entry.id   AF-A0A650CNI6-F1
#
_cell.length_a   1.000
_cell.length_b   1.000
_cell.length_c   1.000
_cell.angle_alpha   90.00
_cell.angle_beta   90.00
_cell.angle_gamma   90.00
#
_symmetry.space_group_name_H-M   'P 1'
#
loop_
_entity.id
_entity.type
_entity.pdbx_description
1 polymer ?
#
loop_
_entity_poly.entity_id
_entity_poly.type
_entity_poly.pdbx_seq_one_letter_code
_entity_poly.pdbx_strand_id
1 'polypeptide(L)'
;MFDQLLQIIHYIDQDRIIDAASKLLEIVRDKDDEEVMKIAAELEKEIKELREEKSILEVVSPTYVTEFKHLLEEMENVRKRKIKLLSMELINRLGGNNYLVKELLTQRRVEVKPHTFI
;
A
#
# COMPACT_ATOMS: atom_id res chain seq x y z
N MET A 1 -12.49 14.54 -5.08
CA MET A 1 -11.05 14.31 -4.80
C MET A 1 -10.77 14.17 -3.31
N PHE A 2 -10.97 15.22 -2.49
CA PHE A 2 -10.66 15.16 -1.05
C PHE A 2 -11.38 14.00 -0.31
N ASP A 3 -12.70 13.88 -0.43
CA ASP A 3 -13.46 12.81 0.23
C ASP A 3 -13.05 11.41 -0.25
N GLN A 4 -12.67 11.28 -1.51
CA GLN A 4 -12.16 10.02 -2.07
C GLN A 4 -10.81 9.66 -1.44
N LEU A 5 -9.90 10.62 -1.28
CA LEU A 5 -8.62 10.41 -0.62
C LEU A 5 -8.80 10.06 0.87
N LEU A 6 -9.75 10.70 1.56
CA LEU A 6 -10.09 10.34 2.95
C LEU A 6 -10.61 8.91 3.06
N GLN A 7 -11.49 8.49 2.15
CA GLN A 7 -11.99 7.13 2.11
C GLN A 7 -10.85 6.11 1.88
N ILE A 8 -9.91 6.43 1.00
CA ILE A 8 -8.73 5.60 0.75
C ILE A 8 -7.83 5.51 1.98
N ILE A 9 -7.56 6.65 2.64
CA ILE A 9 -6.79 6.69 3.90
C ILE A 9 -7.43 5.76 4.94
N HIS A 10 -8.76 5.80 5.06
CA HIS A 10 -9.52 4.93 5.96
C HIS A 10 -9.37 3.44 5.62
N TYR A 11 -9.38 3.05 4.35
CA TYR A 11 -9.08 1.66 3.97
C TYR A 11 -7.67 1.24 4.37
N ILE A 12 -6.68 2.12 4.24
CA ILE A 12 -5.32 1.83 4.69
C ILE A 12 -5.28 1.64 6.22
N ASP A 13 -6.06 2.41 6.99
CA ASP A 13 -6.14 2.26 8.46
C ASP A 13 -6.80 0.95 8.88
N GLN A 14 -7.73 0.43 8.08
CA GLN A 14 -8.37 -0.87 8.28
C GLN A 14 -7.52 -2.05 7.79
N ASP A 15 -6.26 -1.82 7.41
CA ASP A 15 -5.37 -2.80 6.78
C ASP A 15 -5.91 -3.41 5.47
N ARG A 16 -6.86 -2.71 4.83
CA ARG A 16 -7.44 -3.07 3.53
C ARG A 16 -6.60 -2.51 2.40
N ILE A 17 -5.32 -2.89 2.37
CA ILE A 17 -4.29 -2.28 1.53
C ILE A 17 -4.59 -2.43 0.03
N ILE A 18 -5.08 -3.60 -0.40
CA ILE A 18 -5.38 -3.87 -1.82
C ILE A 18 -6.61 -3.09 -2.29
N ASP A 19 -7.62 -2.94 -1.44
CA ASP A 19 -8.81 -2.16 -1.75
C ASP A 19 -8.46 -0.67 -1.88
N ALA A 20 -7.63 -0.16 -0.98
CA ALA A 20 -7.12 1.21 -1.03
C ALA A 20 -6.33 1.47 -2.33
N ALA A 21 -5.42 0.57 -2.67
CA ALA A 21 -4.58 0.68 -3.86
C ALA A 21 -5.41 0.60 -5.15
N SER A 22 -6.38 -0.31 -5.23
CA SER A 22 -7.25 -0.44 -6.40
C SER A 22 -8.06 0.84 -6.65
N LYS A 23 -8.63 1.43 -5.59
CA LYS A 23 -9.35 2.71 -5.67
C LYS A 23 -8.44 3.89 -6.04
N LEU A 24 -7.17 3.88 -5.60
CA LEU A 24 -6.21 4.90 -6.04
C LEU A 24 -5.94 4.83 -7.53
N LEU A 25 -5.76 3.62 -8.08
CA LEU A 25 -5.52 3.43 -9.51
C LEU A 25 -6.71 3.89 -10.36
N GLU A 26 -7.94 3.68 -9.89
CA GLU A 26 -9.14 4.22 -10.53
C GLU A 26 -9.11 5.76 -10.61
N ILE A 27 -8.61 6.44 -9.56
CA ILE A 27 -8.50 7.91 -9.54
C ILE A 27 -7.38 8.42 -10.46
N VAL A 28 -6.29 7.66 -10.60
CA VAL A 28 -5.11 8.05 -11.38
C VAL A 28 -5.33 7.90 -12.89
N ARG A 29 -6.22 7.01 -13.34
CA ARG A 29 -6.48 6.75 -14.77
C ARG A 29 -6.74 8.00 -15.62
N ASP A 30 -7.37 9.02 -15.04
CA ASP A 30 -7.74 10.25 -15.74
C ASP A 30 -6.75 11.41 -15.49
N LYS A 31 -5.55 11.13 -14.98
CA LYS A 31 -4.53 12.15 -14.64
C LYS A 31 -3.43 12.19 -15.69
N ASP A 32 -3.06 13.41 -16.08
CA ASP A 32 -1.94 13.69 -16.99
C ASP A 32 -0.70 14.22 -16.22
N ASP A 33 -0.31 13.51 -15.17
CA ASP A 33 0.89 13.80 -14.38
C ASP A 33 1.84 12.61 -14.48
N GLU A 34 2.98 12.81 -15.15
CA GLU A 34 3.96 11.76 -15.45
C GLU A 34 4.47 11.05 -14.19
N GLU A 35 4.73 11.80 -13.12
CA GLU A 35 5.26 11.22 -11.88
C GLU A 35 4.17 10.41 -11.15
N VAL A 36 2.94 10.91 -11.14
CA VAL A 36 1.79 10.16 -10.62
C VAL A 36 1.56 8.87 -11.42
N MET A 37 1.68 8.92 -12.75
CA MET A 37 1.56 7.73 -13.60
C MET A 37 2.67 6.71 -13.33
N LYS A 38 3.92 7.14 -13.16
CA LYS A 38 5.05 6.23 -12.82
C LYS A 38 4.81 5.49 -11.51
N ILE A 39 4.35 6.21 -10.48
CA ILE A 39 4.07 5.59 -9.17
C ILE A 39 2.87 4.64 -9.27
N ALA A 40 1.84 5.00 -10.05
CA ALA A 40 0.70 4.12 -10.29
C ALA A 40 1.09 2.85 -11.06
N ALA A 41 1.97 2.93 -12.05
CA ALA A 41 2.49 1.77 -12.76
C ALA A 41 3.26 0.81 -11.83
N GLU A 42 4.10 1.34 -10.95
CA GLU A 42 4.79 0.52 -9.94
C GLU A 42 3.80 -0.09 -8.94
N LEU A 43 2.75 0.64 -8.56
CA LEU A 43 1.68 0.13 -7.70
C LEU A 43 0.91 -1.03 -8.36
N GLU A 44 0.54 -0.88 -9.64
CA GLU A 44 -0.10 -1.95 -10.42
C GLU A 44 0.76 -3.20 -10.51
N LYS A 45 2.06 -3.03 -10.76
CA LYS A 45 3.03 -4.11 -10.81
C LYS A 45 3.06 -4.89 -9.49
N GLU A 46 3.16 -4.21 -8.35
CA GLU A 46 3.15 -4.88 -7.05
C GLU A 46 1.84 -5.62 -6.77
N ILE A 47 0.68 -5.04 -7.12
CA ILE A 47 -0.61 -5.75 -6.97
C ILE A 47 -0.63 -7.02 -7.83
N LYS A 48 -0.10 -6.96 -9.06
CA LYS A 48 -0.03 -8.12 -9.96
C LYS A 48 0.89 -9.20 -9.40
N GLU A 49 2.11 -8.86 -9.01
CA GLU A 49 3.08 -9.83 -8.47
C GLU A 49 2.53 -10.51 -7.20
N LEU A 50 1.84 -9.76 -6.33
CA LEU A 50 1.19 -10.31 -5.12
C LEU A 50 0.18 -11.42 -5.45
N ARG A 51 -0.54 -11.30 -6.58
CA ARG A 51 -1.52 -12.30 -7.02
C ARG A 51 -0.83 -13.52 -7.62
N GLU A 52 0.23 -13.31 -8.40
CA GLU A 52 0.97 -14.38 -9.06
C GLU A 52 1.73 -15.26 -8.06
N GLU A 53 2.35 -14.67 -7.03
CA GLU A 53 3.07 -15.44 -6.00
C GLU A 53 2.18 -16.41 -5.22
N LYS A 54 0.88 -16.12 -5.07
CA LYS A 54 -0.05 -17.04 -4.39
C LYS A 54 -0.25 -18.36 -5.15
N SER A 55 0.05 -18.38 -6.45
CA SER A 55 -0.18 -19.54 -7.32
C SER A 55 1.00 -20.51 -7.41
N ILE A 56 2.20 -20.13 -6.97
CA ILE A 56 3.41 -20.93 -7.21
C ILE A 56 3.38 -22.30 -6.50
N LEU A 57 2.74 -22.36 -5.33
CA LEU A 57 2.57 -23.59 -4.55
C LEU A 57 1.50 -24.53 -5.13
N GLU A 58 0.68 -24.05 -6.07
CA GLU A 58 -0.29 -24.89 -6.80
C GLU A 58 0.40 -25.67 -7.93
N VAL A 59 1.57 -25.19 -8.39
CA VAL A 59 2.30 -25.73 -9.55
C VAL A 59 3.49 -26.58 -9.13
N VAL A 60 4.13 -26.27 -8.00
CA VAL A 60 5.36 -26.93 -7.54
C VAL A 60 5.11 -27.59 -6.19
N SER A 61 5.57 -28.84 -6.04
CA SER A 61 5.65 -29.55 -4.74
C SER A 61 7.11 -29.63 -4.27
N PRO A 62 7.68 -28.54 -3.72
CA PRO A 62 9.10 -28.50 -3.34
C PRO A 62 9.41 -29.44 -2.18
N THR A 63 10.66 -29.92 -2.06
CA THR A 63 11.10 -30.76 -0.93
C THR A 63 10.99 -30.04 0.43
N TYR A 64 11.13 -28.71 0.43
CA TYR A 64 11.10 -27.83 1.61
C TYR A 64 9.82 -26.97 1.65
N VAL A 65 8.64 -27.60 1.54
CA VAL A 65 7.36 -26.88 1.43
C VAL A 65 7.13 -25.90 2.58
N THR A 66 7.49 -26.27 3.80
CA THR A 66 7.22 -25.46 5.00
C THR A 66 8.02 -24.16 4.98
N GLU A 67 9.32 -24.25 4.73
CA GLU A 67 10.22 -23.10 4.62
C GLU A 67 9.79 -22.20 3.45
N PHE A 68 9.37 -22.81 2.34
CA PHE A 68 8.88 -22.06 1.19
C PHE A 68 7.58 -21.30 1.49
N LYS A 69 6.65 -21.90 2.23
CA LYS A 69 5.42 -21.21 2.70
C LYS A 69 5.74 -20.02 3.58
N HIS A 70 6.64 -20.18 4.55
CA HIS A 70 7.08 -19.08 5.42
C HIS A 70 7.71 -17.94 4.61
N LEU A 71 8.58 -18.28 3.65
CA LEU A 71 9.19 -17.27 2.78
C LEU A 71 8.13 -16.50 1.97
N LEU A 72 7.14 -17.19 1.42
CA LEU A 72 6.04 -16.54 0.69
C LEU A 72 5.20 -15.62 1.59
N GLU A 73 4.94 -16.02 2.85
CA GLU A 73 4.25 -15.16 3.81
C GLU A 73 5.07 -13.90 4.15
N GLU A 74 6.38 -14.03 4.34
CA GLU A 74 7.28 -12.89 4.54
C GLU A 74 7.29 -11.95 3.32
N MET A 75 7.38 -12.51 2.11
CA MET A 75 7.30 -11.75 0.87
C MET A 75 5.96 -11.04 0.70
N GLU A 76 4.84 -11.71 1.00
CA GLU A 76 3.51 -11.12 0.98
C GLU A 76 3.43 -9.88 1.90
N ASN A 77 3.98 -10.00 3.11
CA ASN A 77 4.02 -8.91 4.08
C ASN A 77 4.88 -7.73 3.61
N VAL A 78 6.08 -8.01 3.08
CA VAL A 78 6.96 -6.97 2.53
C VAL A 78 6.28 -6.24 1.37
N ARG A 79 5.64 -6.99 0.46
CA ARG A 79 4.94 -6.42 -0.69
C ARG A 79 3.73 -5.59 -0.28
N LYS A 80 2.91 -6.06 0.67
CA LYS A 80 1.81 -5.25 1.25
C LYS A 80 2.31 -3.92 1.84
N ARG A 81 3.46 -3.93 2.52
CA ARG A 81 4.09 -2.70 3.02
C ARG A 81 4.55 -1.78 1.89
N LYS A 82 5.11 -2.33 0.80
CA LYS A 82 5.49 -1.55 -0.39
C LYS A 82 4.25 -0.91 -1.04
N ILE A 83 3.17 -1.66 -1.26
CA ILE A 83 1.89 -1.17 -1.78
C ILE A 83 1.34 -0.03 -0.90
N LYS A 84 1.38 -0.18 0.43
CA LYS A 84 0.98 0.86 1.38
C LYS A 84 1.78 2.15 1.19
N LEU A 85 3.10 2.07 1.07
CA LEU A 85 3.97 3.24 0.91
C LEU A 85 3.72 3.94 -0.44
N LEU A 86 3.63 3.19 -1.54
CA LEU A 86 3.29 3.73 -2.85
C LEU A 86 1.91 4.41 -2.85
N SER A 87 0.94 3.79 -2.17
CA SER A 87 -0.40 4.37 -1.99
C SER A 87 -0.35 5.70 -1.22
N MET A 88 0.42 5.78 -0.15
CA MET A 88 0.61 7.01 0.62
C MET A 88 1.29 8.12 -0.21
N GLU A 89 2.28 7.76 -1.03
CA GLU A 89 2.94 8.72 -1.92
C GLU A 89 1.97 9.26 -2.99
N LEU A 90 1.14 8.39 -3.60
CA LEU A 90 0.08 8.82 -4.51
C LEU A 90 -0.92 9.75 -3.82
N ILE A 91 -1.37 9.41 -2.61
CA ILE A 91 -2.29 10.26 -1.84
C ILE A 91 -1.67 11.63 -1.57
N ASN A 92 -0.38 11.69 -1.21
CA ASN A 92 0.33 12.94 -0.96
C ASN A 92 0.38 13.82 -2.22
N ARG A 93 0.62 13.23 -3.40
CA ARG A 93 0.65 13.96 -4.69
C ARG A 93 -0.74 14.39 -5.12
N LEU A 94 -1.72 13.50 -5.06
CA LEU A 94 -3.11 13.77 -5.43
C LEU A 94 -3.80 14.77 -4.50
N GLY A 95 -3.41 14.77 -3.22
CA GLY A 95 -3.93 15.70 -2.20
C GLY A 95 -3.51 17.15 -2.44
N GLY A 96 -2.48 17.39 -3.26
CA GLY A 96 -1.89 18.71 -3.43
C GLY A 96 -1.47 19.31 -2.08
N ASN A 97 -1.34 20.63 -1.98
CA ASN A 97 -1.03 21.30 -0.72
C ASN A 97 -2.15 21.25 0.34
N ASN A 98 -3.08 20.29 0.27
CA ASN A 98 -4.11 20.09 1.27
C ASN A 98 -3.47 19.64 2.60
N TYR A 99 -3.48 20.56 3.57
CA TYR A 99 -2.92 20.37 4.89
C TYR A 99 -3.52 19.17 5.63
N LEU A 100 -4.84 18.95 5.54
CA LEU A 100 -5.52 17.84 6.22
C LEU A 100 -5.07 16.48 5.68
N VAL A 101 -4.90 16.35 4.36
CA VAL A 101 -4.37 15.11 3.75
C VAL A 101 -2.96 14.83 4.25
N LYS A 102 -2.10 15.86 4.27
CA LYS A 102 -0.72 15.72 4.77
C LYS A 102 -0.68 15.32 6.24
N GLU A 103 -1.50 15.97 7.06
CA GLU A 103 -1.56 15.73 8.50
C GLU A 103 -2.03 14.30 8.81
N LEU A 104 -3.04 13.79 8.10
CA LEU A 104 -3.50 12.41 8.25
C LEU A 104 -2.45 11.36 7.81
N LEU A 105 -1.56 11.71 6.88
CA LEU A 105 -0.44 10.87 6.47
C LEU A 105 0.72 10.90 7.49
N THR A 106 0.97 12.05 8.15
CA THR A 106 2.09 12.26 9.07
C THR A 106 1.80 11.90 10.52
N GLN A 107 0.57 12.10 11.02
CA GLN A 107 0.18 11.76 12.40
C GLN A 107 0.37 10.27 12.74
N ARG A 108 0.50 9.42 11.72
CA ARG A 108 0.86 8.00 11.84
C ARG A 108 2.29 7.75 12.35
N ARG A 109 3.11 8.79 12.63
CA ARG A 109 4.48 8.68 13.17
C ARG A 109 4.67 9.06 14.64
N VAL A 110 3.64 9.54 15.35
CA VAL A 110 3.80 9.81 16.79
C VAL A 110 3.53 8.51 17.56
N GLU A 111 4.54 7.64 17.61
CA GLU A 111 4.68 6.73 18.75
C GLU A 111 4.83 7.63 19.99
N VAL A 112 3.71 7.89 20.67
CA VAL A 112 3.75 8.44 22.03
C VAL A 112 4.39 7.36 22.88
N LYS A 113 5.71 7.40 23.02
CA LYS A 113 6.40 6.62 24.06
C LYS A 113 5.72 7.00 25.38
N PRO A 114 5.14 6.05 26.12
CA PRO A 114 4.59 6.38 27.43
C PRO A 114 5.72 6.97 28.26
N HIS A 115 5.53 8.19 28.74
CA HIS A 115 6.39 8.75 29.78
C HIS A 115 6.21 7.88 31.01
N THR A 116 7.10 6.90 31.20
CA THR A 116 7.32 6.32 32.52
C THR A 116 7.90 7.42 33.39
N PHE A 117 7.06 8.03 34.20
CA PHE A 117 7.51 8.75 35.38
C PHE A 117 8.16 7.71 36.30
N ILE A 118 9.47 7.86 36.53
CA ILE A 118 10.21 7.19 37.60
C ILE A 118 10.05 8.03 38.86
#